data_AF-A0A3M8CV31-F1
#
_entry.id   AF-A0A3M8CV31-F1
#
_cell.length_a   1.000
_cell.length_b   1.000
_cell.length_c   1.000
_cell.angle_alpha   90.00
_cell.angle_beta   90.00
_cell.angle_gamma   90.00
#
_symmetry.space_group_name_H-M   'P 1'
#
loop_
_entity.id
_entity.type
_entity.pdbx_description
1 polymer ?
#
loop_
_entity_poly.entity_id
_entity_poly.type
_entity_poly.pdbx_seq_one_letter_code
_entity_poly.pdbx_strand_id
1 'polypeptide(L)'
;MVKAKVFLISFAVLLLIFSGIGAYHMYAMERSIARAIYADVLDDMQDIGYLEPDLAAYYVQKMEELGWDVSGDVFDGSRPRTPGERARKERQEEVTLVLRIHPSRLSQWMHRFVQGEVLFSFAGSRPSEYFDPEW
;
A
#
# COMPACT_ATOMS: atom_id res chain seq x y z
N MET A 1 -28.32 -15.46 40.07
CA MET A 1 -28.02 -15.74 38.64
C MET A 1 -28.06 -14.51 37.73
N VAL A 2 -29.00 -13.56 37.91
CA VAL A 2 -29.09 -12.36 37.04
C VAL A 2 -27.80 -11.53 37.03
N LYS A 3 -27.22 -11.23 38.21
CA LYS A 3 -25.97 -10.46 38.33
C LYS A 3 -24.79 -11.09 37.59
N ALA A 4 -24.65 -12.42 37.62
CA ALA A 4 -23.59 -13.13 36.91
C ALA A 4 -23.77 -13.05 35.39
N LYS A 5 -25.01 -13.16 34.89
CA LYS A 5 -25.32 -12.98 33.46
C LYS A 5 -24.99 -11.57 32.99
N VAL A 6 -25.39 -10.55 33.76
CA VAL A 6 -25.08 -9.15 33.46
C VAL A 6 -23.57 -8.92 33.43
N PHE A 7 -22.84 -9.44 34.42
CA PHE A 7 -21.38 -9.36 34.43
C PHE A 7 -20.74 -9.99 33.18
N LEU A 8 -21.15 -11.21 32.80
CA LEU A 8 -20.62 -11.89 31.62
C LEU A 8 -20.92 -11.14 30.32
N ILE A 9 -22.11 -10.58 30.19
CA ILE A 9 -22.48 -9.76 29.03
C ILE A 9 -21.60 -8.50 28.98
N SER A 10 -21.47 -7.77 30.09
CA SER A 10 -20.63 -6.58 30.15
C SER A 10 -19.16 -6.89 29.86
N PHE A 11 -18.65 -8.00 30.38
CA PHE A 11 -17.27 -8.44 30.12
C PHE A 11 -17.06 -8.83 28.66
N ALA A 12 -18.00 -9.57 28.06
CA ALA A 12 -17.94 -9.91 26.64
C ALA A 12 -17.97 -8.65 25.75
N VAL A 13 -18.83 -7.67 26.08
CA VAL A 13 -18.88 -6.38 25.38
C VAL A 13 -17.55 -5.65 25.49
N LEU A 14 -16.94 -5.59 26.68
CA LEU A 14 -15.62 -4.99 26.86
C LEU A 14 -14.57 -5.67 25.99
N LEU A 15 -14.52 -7.00 25.99
CA LEU A 15 -13.58 -7.76 25.14
C LEU A 15 -13.77 -7.45 23.66
N LEU A 16 -15.02 -7.35 23.19
CA LEU A 16 -15.31 -7.01 21.79
C LEU A 16 -14.84 -5.60 21.45
N ILE A 17 -15.08 -4.62 22.32
CA ILE A 17 -14.64 -3.23 22.11
C ILE A 17 -13.11 -3.16 22.05
N PHE A 18 -12.40 -3.75 23.01
CA PHE A 18 -10.93 -3.75 23.02
C PHE A 18 -10.34 -4.46 21.82
N SER A 19 -10.90 -5.61 21.43
CA SER A 19 -10.46 -6.35 20.24
C SER A 19 -10.70 -5.55 18.95
N GLY A 20 -11.85 -4.87 18.85
CA GLY A 20 -12.17 -4.00 17.72
C GLY A 20 -11.21 -2.82 17.60
N ILE A 21 -10.86 -2.17 18.72
CA ILE A 21 -9.87 -1.09 18.76
C ILE A 21 -8.50 -1.59 18.32
N GLY A 22 -8.05 -2.74 18.85
CA GLY A 22 -6.78 -3.35 18.45
C GLY A 22 -6.72 -3.68 16.96
N ALA A 23 -7.79 -4.27 16.43
CA ALA A 23 -7.91 -4.57 15.00
C ALA A 23 -7.85 -3.31 14.13
N TYR A 24 -8.53 -2.24 14.55
CA TYR A 24 -8.48 -0.96 13.86
C TYR A 24 -7.07 -0.35 13.88
N HIS A 25 -6.35 -0.42 14.99
CA HIS A 25 -4.98 0.08 15.05
C HIS A 25 -4.03 -0.66 14.11
N MET A 26 -4.12 -1.99 14.06
CA MET A 26 -3.33 -2.79 13.11
C MET A 26 -3.66 -2.43 11.66
N TYR A 27 -4.95 -2.33 11.33
CA TYR A 27 -5.41 -1.89 10.02
C TYR A 27 -4.88 -0.49 9.63
N ALA A 28 -4.97 0.47 10.54
CA ALA A 28 -4.52 1.84 10.31
C ALA A 28 -3.00 1.91 10.09
N MET A 29 -2.24 1.13 10.88
CA MET A 29 -0.79 1.02 10.76
C MET A 29 -0.36 0.40 9.42
N GLU A 30 -0.95 -0.74 9.03
CA GLU A 30 -0.61 -1.35 7.73
C GLU A 30 -0.96 -0.42 6.56
N ARG A 31 -2.12 0.27 6.64
CA ARG A 31 -2.51 1.24 5.61
C ARG A 31 -1.57 2.44 5.55
N SER A 32 -1.06 2.91 6.69
CA SER A 32 -0.08 4.01 6.70
C SER A 32 1.26 3.59 6.12
N ILE A 33 1.73 2.37 6.42
CA ILE A 33 2.98 1.83 5.85
C ILE A 33 2.83 1.67 4.34
N ALA A 34 1.71 1.11 3.87
CA ALA A 34 1.45 0.93 2.44
C ALA A 34 1.41 2.28 1.70
N ARG A 35 0.81 3.31 2.32
CA ARG A 35 0.79 4.67 1.78
C ARG A 35 2.18 5.31 1.76
N ALA A 36 3.02 5.06 2.75
CA ALA A 36 4.40 5.53 2.76
C ALA A 36 5.21 4.90 1.63
N ILE A 37 5.13 3.58 1.47
CA ILE A 37 5.79 2.88 0.35
C ILE A 37 5.32 3.43 -1.00
N TYR A 38 4.01 3.65 -1.18
CA TYR A 38 3.49 4.28 -2.39
C TYR A 38 4.09 5.67 -2.64
N ALA A 39 4.20 6.50 -1.60
CA ALA A 39 4.76 7.84 -1.73
C ALA A 39 6.24 7.80 -2.10
N ASP A 40 7.02 6.96 -1.43
CA ASP A 40 8.46 6.81 -1.67
C ASP A 40 8.72 6.32 -3.09
N VAL A 41 8.03 5.25 -3.54
CA VAL A 41 8.18 4.72 -4.91
C VAL A 41 7.79 5.75 -5.96
N LEU A 42 6.72 6.53 -5.72
CA LEU A 42 6.29 7.54 -6.68
C LEU A 42 7.30 8.68 -6.82
N ASP A 43 7.95 9.06 -5.72
CA ASP A 43 9.01 10.07 -5.69
C ASP A 43 10.25 9.58 -6.45
N ASP A 44 10.70 8.37 -6.15
CA ASP A 44 11.83 7.74 -6.86
C ASP A 44 11.54 7.60 -8.37
N MET A 45 10.32 7.19 -8.73
CA MET A 45 9.89 7.13 -10.14
C MET A 45 9.89 8.51 -10.79
N GLN A 46 9.52 9.56 -10.05
CA GLN A 46 9.49 10.92 -10.55
C GLN A 46 10.91 11.39 -10.92
N ASP A 47 11.87 11.11 -10.06
CA ASP A 47 13.29 11.47 -10.23
C ASP A 47 13.98 10.67 -11.35
N ILE A 48 13.71 9.36 -11.40
CA ILE A 48 14.35 8.43 -12.33
C ILE A 48 13.64 8.41 -13.70
N GLY A 49 12.33 8.72 -13.73
CA GLY A 49 11.48 8.73 -14.93
C GLY A 49 10.86 7.38 -15.29
N TYR A 50 11.06 6.33 -14.50
CA TYR A 50 10.42 5.02 -14.67
C TYR A 50 10.49 4.21 -13.38
N LEU A 51 9.71 3.13 -13.29
CA LEU A 51 9.81 2.16 -12.21
C LEU A 51 11.02 1.25 -12.46
N GLU A 52 12.12 1.54 -11.75
CA GLU A 52 13.34 0.75 -11.83
C GLU A 52 13.11 -0.68 -11.26
N PRO A 53 13.52 -1.74 -11.98
CA PRO A 53 13.31 -3.12 -11.53
C PRO A 53 13.90 -3.44 -10.16
N ASP A 54 15.10 -2.92 -9.87
CA ASP A 54 15.77 -3.16 -8.59
C ASP A 54 15.06 -2.45 -7.43
N LEU A 55 14.56 -1.24 -7.68
CA LEU A 55 13.72 -0.51 -6.73
C LEU A 55 12.41 -1.26 -6.45
N ALA A 56 11.74 -1.74 -7.49
CA ALA A 56 10.53 -2.53 -7.36
C ALA A 56 10.79 -3.82 -6.56
N ALA A 57 11.89 -4.52 -6.85
CA ALA A 57 12.28 -5.73 -6.12
C ALA A 57 12.57 -5.45 -4.63
N TYR A 58 13.26 -4.34 -4.32
CA TYR A 58 13.50 -3.91 -2.95
C TYR A 58 12.20 -3.72 -2.16
N TYR A 59 11.21 -3.01 -2.74
CA TYR A 59 9.95 -2.79 -2.06
C TYR A 59 9.07 -4.05 -1.98
N VAL A 60 9.14 -4.94 -2.97
CA VAL A 60 8.47 -6.26 -2.88
C VAL A 60 9.04 -7.06 -1.72
N GLN A 61 10.36 -7.13 -1.58
CA GLN A 61 11.00 -7.81 -0.44
C GLN A 61 10.58 -7.17 0.90
N LYS A 62 10.57 -5.84 0.98
CA LYS A 62 10.14 -5.12 2.18
C LYS A 62 8.68 -5.43 2.55
N MET A 63 7.79 -5.57 1.57
CA MET A 63 6.40 -5.98 1.80
C MET A 63 6.30 -7.44 2.25
N GLU A 64 7.13 -8.34 1.70
CA GLU A 64 7.22 -9.73 2.13
C GLU A 64 7.67 -9.84 3.60
N GLU A 65 8.68 -9.05 4.00
CA GLU A 65 9.16 -8.98 5.39
C GLU A 65 8.10 -8.46 6.37
N LEU A 66 7.15 -7.65 5.89
CA LEU A 66 5.97 -7.21 6.66
C LEU A 66 4.88 -8.29 6.76
N GLY A 67 5.08 -9.44 6.13
CA GLY A 67 4.14 -10.56 6.12
C GLY A 67 2.94 -10.35 5.18
N TRP A 68 3.08 -9.47 4.19
CA TRP A 68 2.05 -9.23 3.17
C TRP A 68 2.19 -10.21 2.02
N ASP A 69 1.07 -10.48 1.34
CA ASP A 69 1.09 -11.37 0.17
C ASP A 69 1.50 -10.58 -1.07
N VAL A 70 2.67 -10.92 -1.60
CA VAL A 70 3.30 -10.33 -2.79
C VAL A 70 3.50 -11.33 -3.92
N SER A 71 2.72 -12.43 -3.92
CA SER A 71 2.81 -13.48 -4.94
C SER A 71 2.43 -13.01 -6.35
N GLY A 72 1.67 -11.92 -6.46
CA GLY A 72 1.33 -11.25 -7.72
C GLY A 72 2.16 -9.99 -7.98
N ASP A 73 2.04 -9.42 -9.18
CA ASP A 73 2.66 -8.14 -9.50
C ASP A 73 1.93 -6.99 -8.79
N VAL A 74 2.48 -6.56 -7.66
CA VAL A 74 1.93 -5.46 -6.85
C VAL A 74 1.95 -4.12 -7.58
N PHE A 75 2.78 -3.99 -8.63
CA PHE A 75 2.91 -2.78 -9.43
C PHE A 75 2.16 -2.85 -10.77
N ASP A 76 1.27 -3.84 -10.95
CA ASP A 76 0.49 -4.01 -12.18
C ASP A 76 -0.32 -2.74 -12.50
N GLY A 77 0.00 -2.12 -13.65
CA GLY A 77 -0.56 -0.83 -14.08
C GLY A 77 0.41 0.36 -13.95
N SER A 78 1.57 0.18 -13.33
CA SER A 78 2.62 1.20 -13.25
C SER A 78 3.34 1.35 -14.59
N ARG A 79 3.70 2.58 -14.94
CA ARG A 79 4.36 2.93 -16.20
C ARG A 79 5.08 4.28 -16.08
N PRO A 80 6.23 4.48 -16.74
CA PRO A 80 7.00 3.49 -17.50
C PRO A 80 7.70 2.46 -16.60
N ARG A 81 8.06 1.28 -17.14
CA ARG A 81 8.73 0.19 -16.37
C ARG A 81 10.11 -0.19 -16.90
N THR A 82 10.53 0.43 -17.99
CA THR A 82 11.82 0.13 -18.63
C THR A 82 12.60 1.41 -18.90
N PRO A 83 13.94 1.34 -18.94
CA PRO A 83 14.78 2.50 -19.26
C PRO A 83 14.50 3.09 -20.66
N GLY A 84 14.07 2.27 -21.62
CA GLY A 84 13.77 2.72 -22.99
C GLY A 84 12.50 3.56 -23.11
N GLU A 85 11.58 3.42 -22.15
CA GLU A 85 10.32 4.17 -22.09
C GLU A 85 10.37 5.28 -21.04
N ARG A 86 11.56 5.60 -20.51
CA ARG A 86 11.77 6.57 -19.45
C ARG A 86 11.09 7.91 -19.79
N ALA A 87 10.20 8.33 -18.90
CA ALA A 87 9.54 9.62 -18.96
C ALA A 87 10.58 10.73 -18.78
N ARG A 88 10.46 11.78 -19.57
CA ARG A 88 11.41 12.88 -19.59
C ARG A 88 10.76 14.22 -19.32
N LYS A 89 11.44 15.03 -18.52
CA LYS A 89 11.01 16.37 -18.11
C LYS A 89 10.84 17.30 -19.30
N GLU A 90 11.76 17.28 -20.26
CA GLU A 90 11.74 18.17 -21.43
C GLU A 90 10.57 17.89 -22.38
N ARG A 91 10.03 16.66 -22.34
CA ARG A 91 8.84 16.25 -23.12
C ARG A 91 7.54 16.35 -22.35
N GLN A 92 7.59 16.82 -21.09
CA GLN A 92 6.44 16.88 -20.18
C GLN A 92 5.75 15.51 -20.01
N GLU A 93 6.55 14.44 -19.99
CA GLU A 93 6.04 13.08 -19.82
C GLU A 93 5.81 12.78 -18.33
N GLU A 94 4.82 11.93 -18.06
CA GLU A 94 4.41 11.57 -16.72
C GLU A 94 4.79 10.14 -16.37
N VAL A 95 5.13 9.93 -15.11
CA VAL A 95 5.19 8.61 -14.49
C VAL A 95 3.86 8.34 -13.79
N THR A 96 3.37 7.11 -13.89
CA THR A 96 2.16 6.63 -13.26
C THR A 96 2.49 5.41 -12.40
N LEU A 97 2.20 5.49 -11.11
CA LEU A 97 2.35 4.38 -10.18
C LEU A 97 0.96 3.82 -9.85
N VAL A 98 0.82 2.50 -9.97
CA VAL A 98 -0.33 1.75 -9.47
C VAL A 98 0.22 0.69 -8.52
N LEU A 99 -0.14 0.80 -7.24
CA LEU A 99 0.27 -0.13 -6.20
C LEU A 99 -0.95 -0.85 -5.65
N ARG A 100 -0.94 -2.18 -5.74
CA ARG A 100 -1.98 -3.07 -5.22
C ARG A 100 -1.37 -4.07 -4.26
N ILE A 101 -1.73 -3.97 -2.99
CA ILE A 101 -1.15 -4.77 -1.91
C ILE A 101 -2.24 -5.66 -1.31
N HIS A 102 -1.91 -6.92 -1.03
CA HIS A 102 -2.69 -7.79 -0.19
C HIS A 102 -2.16 -7.71 1.26
N PRO A 103 -2.79 -6.90 2.14
CA PRO A 103 -2.33 -6.73 3.52
C PRO A 103 -2.65 -7.98 4.36
N SER A 104 -2.39 -7.95 5.67
CA SER A 104 -2.70 -9.09 6.53
C SER A 104 -4.21 -9.43 6.52
N ARG A 105 -4.57 -10.68 6.83
CA ARG A 105 -5.99 -11.12 6.83
C ARG A 105 -6.90 -10.25 7.68
N LEU A 106 -6.40 -9.77 8.81
CA LEU A 106 -7.12 -8.85 9.69
C LEU A 106 -7.41 -7.52 8.98
N SER A 107 -6.38 -6.94 8.36
CA SER A 107 -6.51 -5.71 7.58
C SER A 107 -7.39 -5.88 6.35
N GLN A 108 -7.34 -7.03 5.66
CA GLN A 108 -8.25 -7.32 4.54
C GLN A 108 -9.71 -7.33 5.00
N TRP A 109 -9.99 -7.94 6.15
CA TRP A 109 -11.35 -7.98 6.71
C TRP A 109 -11.84 -6.59 7.13
N MET A 110 -10.99 -5.84 7.83
CA MET A 110 -11.28 -4.45 8.22
C MET A 110 -11.46 -3.56 7.00
N HIS A 111 -10.62 -3.70 5.98
CA HIS A 111 -10.71 -2.93 4.76
C HIS A 111 -12.00 -3.22 3.99
N ARG A 112 -12.39 -4.51 3.92
CA ARG A 112 -13.65 -4.91 3.31
C ARG A 112 -14.84 -4.30 4.04
N PHE A 113 -14.77 -4.22 5.37
CA PHE A 113 -15.82 -3.56 6.15
C PHE A 113 -15.91 -2.04 5.88
N VAL A 114 -14.77 -1.36 5.72
CA VAL A 114 -14.73 0.10 5.55
C VAL A 114 -14.94 0.56 4.09
N GLN A 115 -14.40 -0.17 3.12
CA GLN A 115 -14.30 0.24 1.71
C GLN A 115 -14.89 -0.79 0.73
N GLY A 116 -15.29 -1.97 1.20
CA GLY A 116 -15.82 -3.05 0.33
C GLY A 116 -14.74 -3.88 -0.38
N GLU A 117 -13.47 -3.50 -0.28
CA GLU A 117 -12.35 -4.11 -0.97
C GLU A 117 -11.41 -4.86 -0.01
N VAL A 118 -10.68 -5.84 -0.54
CA VAL A 118 -9.67 -6.60 0.23
C VAL A 118 -8.24 -6.11 0.01
N LEU A 119 -8.01 -5.39 -1.09
CA LEU A 119 -6.70 -4.90 -1.49
C LEU A 119 -6.53 -3.46 -1.04
N PHE A 120 -5.33 -3.09 -0.61
CA PHE A 120 -4.97 -1.68 -0.60
C PHE A 120 -4.57 -1.27 -2.01
N SER A 121 -5.36 -0.41 -2.64
CA SER A 121 -5.05 0.17 -3.94
C SER A 121 -4.68 1.65 -3.81
N PHE A 122 -3.55 2.01 -4.39
CA PHE A 122 -3.09 3.37 -4.55
C PHE A 122 -2.73 3.59 -6.01
N ALA A 123 -3.14 4.72 -6.58
CA ALA A 123 -2.83 5.08 -7.94
C ALA A 123 -2.63 6.59 -8.05
N GLY A 124 -1.66 7.00 -8.87
CA GLY A 124 -1.43 8.40 -9.17
C GLY A 124 -0.36 8.59 -10.22
N SER A 125 -0.33 9.81 -10.76
CA SER A 125 0.59 10.21 -11.80
C SER A 125 1.28 11.51 -11.40
N ARG A 126 2.55 11.66 -11.80
CA ARG A 126 3.34 12.88 -11.61
C ARG A 126 4.19 13.17 -12.85
N PRO A 127 4.44 14.45 -13.17
CA PRO A 127 5.38 14.81 -14.23
C PRO A 127 6.79 14.36 -13.83
N SER A 128 7.55 13.80 -14.78
CA SER A 128 8.91 13.38 -14.51
C SER A 128 9.84 14.58 -14.26
N GLU A 129 10.77 14.41 -13.32
CA GLU A 129 11.85 15.35 -13.06
C GLU A 129 13.17 14.94 -13.74
N TYR A 130 13.21 13.75 -14.33
CA TYR A 130 14.36 13.24 -15.06
C TYR A 130 14.70 14.10 -16.28
N PHE A 131 15.97 14.46 -16.42
CA PHE A 131 16.51 15.17 -17.58
C PHE A 131 17.57 14.31 -18.27
N ASP A 132 17.43 14.12 -19.57
CA ASP A 132 18.38 13.36 -20.39
C ASP A 132 19.65 14.22 -20.65
N PRO A 133 20.84 13.83 -20.15
CA PRO A 133 22.07 14.62 -20.33
C PRO A 133 22.52 14.73 -21.79
N GLU A 134 22.06 13.85 -22.67
CA GLU A 134 22.43 13.81 -24.09
C GLU A 134 21.52 14.69 -24.97
N TRP A 135 20.55 15.40 -24.38
CA TRP A 135 19.60 16.26 -25.09
C TRP A 135 20.15 17.66 -25.43
#